data_AF-C3YNI4-F1
#
_entry.id   AF-C3YNI4-F1
#
_cell.length_a   1.000
_cell.length_b   1.000
_cell.length_c   1.000
_cell.angle_alpha   90.00
_cell.angle_beta   90.00
_cell.angle_gamma   90.00
#
_symmetry.space_group_name_H-M   'P 1'
#
loop_
_entity.id
_entity.type
_entity.pdbx_description
1 polymer ?
#
loop_
_entity_poly.entity_id
_entity_poly.type
_entity_poly.pdbx_seq_one_letter_code
_entity_poly.pdbx_strand_id
1 'polypeptide(L)' 'PSRPKRDKKAEAEGYWECSVCTFRNNAEAFKCSMCDVRKGTSTRKPRLNSQLVAQQVAQQFNPPQPKPPKRER' A
#
# COMPACT_ATOMS: atom_id res chain seq x y z
N PRO A 1 16.06 -9.65 -25.40
CA PRO A 1 16.22 -9.97 -23.96
C PRO A 1 14.85 -10.14 -23.27
N SER A 2 14.35 -11.37 -23.23
CA SER A 2 13.08 -11.73 -22.60
C SER A 2 13.19 -11.60 -21.08
N ARG A 3 12.36 -10.74 -20.49
CA ARG A 3 12.34 -10.47 -19.04
C ARG A 3 11.72 -11.67 -18.33
N PRO A 4 12.42 -12.36 -17.40
CA PRO A 4 11.84 -13.51 -16.73
C PRO A 4 10.62 -13.06 -15.93
N LYS A 5 9.48 -13.65 -16.30
CA LYS A 5 8.17 -13.41 -15.72
C LYS A 5 8.21 -13.99 -14.31
N ARG A 6 8.46 -13.15 -13.31
CA ARG A 6 8.61 -13.56 -11.91
C ARG A 6 7.43 -14.43 -11.48
N ASP A 7 7.67 -15.73 -11.44
CA ASP A 7 6.76 -16.75 -10.93
C ASP A 7 6.46 -16.44 -9.47
N LYS A 8 5.33 -15.77 -9.23
CA LYS A 8 4.67 -15.74 -7.91
C LYS A 8 3.86 -17.02 -7.72
N LYS A 9 4.47 -18.18 -8.00
CA LYS A 9 3.97 -19.51 -7.64
C LYS A 9 4.93 -20.13 -6.63
N ALA A 10 5.17 -19.42 -5.54
CA ALA A 10 5.94 -19.93 -4.42
C ALA A 10 5.46 -19.23 -3.16
N GLU A 11 4.24 -19.54 -2.72
CA GLU A 11 3.93 -19.42 -1.30
C GLU A 11 3.14 -20.65 -0.87
N ALA A 12 3.93 -21.60 -0.39
CA ALA A 12 3.62 -22.62 0.59
C ALA A 12 2.50 -23.61 0.25
N GLU A 13 2.94 -24.77 -0.25
CA GLU A 13 2.35 -26.06 0.09
C GLU A 13 2.13 -26.12 1.62
N GLY A 14 0.89 -25.84 2.06
CA GLY A 14 0.42 -26.09 3.42
C GLY A 14 -0.20 -24.90 4.16
N TYR A 15 0.29 -23.65 4.04
CA TYR A 15 -0.16 -22.53 4.89
C TYR A 15 -0.02 -21.15 4.23
N TRP A 16 -0.83 -20.17 4.64
CA TRP A 16 -0.70 -18.75 4.24
C TRP A 16 -0.69 -17.82 5.45
N GLU A 17 0.06 -16.73 5.36
CA GLU A 17 0.14 -15.72 6.42
C GLU A 17 -0.91 -14.62 6.22
N CYS A 18 -1.63 -14.25 7.30
CA CYS A 18 -2.62 -13.18 7.23
C CYS A 18 -1.95 -11.80 7.10
N SER A 19 -2.27 -11.03 6.06
CA SER A 19 -1.75 -9.68 5.87
C SER A 19 -2.22 -8.65 6.90
N VAL A 20 -3.17 -9.01 7.78
CA VAL A 20 -3.74 -8.11 8.80
C VAL A 20 -3.22 -8.42 10.19
N CYS A 21 -3.18 -9.69 10.58
CA CYS A 21 -2.78 -10.10 11.93
C CYS A 21 -1.58 -11.06 11.97
N THR A 22 -0.91 -11.27 10.83
CA THR A 22 0.26 -12.16 10.64
C THR A 22 0.08 -13.62 11.08
N PHE A 23 -1.14 -14.04 11.43
CA PHE A 23 -1.42 -15.41 11.80
C PHE A 23 -1.24 -16.38 10.62
N ARG A 24 -0.67 -17.55 10.92
CA ARG A 24 -0.42 -18.64 9.96
C ARG A 24 -1.66 -19.53 9.82
N ASN A 25 -2.39 -19.36 8.71
CA ASN A 25 -3.63 -20.08 8.41
C ASN A 25 -3.37 -21.30 7.52
N ASN A 26 -4.24 -22.32 7.61
CA ASN A 26 -4.20 -23.49 6.73
C ASN A 26 -4.36 -23.10 5.24
N ALA A 27 -3.68 -23.78 4.31
CA ALA A 27 -3.71 -23.44 2.88
C ALA A 27 -5.13 -23.45 2.27
N GLU A 28 -5.98 -24.37 2.75
CA GLU A 28 -7.38 -24.54 2.33
C GLU A 28 -8.32 -23.49 2.94
N ALA A 29 -7.90 -22.79 4.01
CA ALA A 29 -8.73 -21.80 4.66
C ALA A 29 -8.90 -20.56 3.77
N PHE A 30 -10.15 -20.18 3.51
CA PHE A 30 -10.50 -18.98 2.74
C PHE A 30 -10.48 -17.69 3.57
N LYS A 31 -10.49 -17.81 4.90
CA LYS A 31 -10.44 -16.70 5.86
C LYS A 31 -9.50 -17.00 7.00
N CYS A 32 -9.01 -15.95 7.65
CA CYS A 32 -8.14 -16.08 8.80
C CYS A 32 -8.92 -16.55 10.04
N SER A 33 -8.38 -17.51 10.79
CA SER A 33 -9.04 -18.01 12.01
C SER A 33 -8.98 -17.05 13.20
N MET A 34 -8.03 -16.10 13.21
CA MET A 34 -7.89 -15.12 14.28
C MET A 34 -8.68 -13.83 14.06
N CYS A 35 -8.76 -13.36 12.81
CA CYS A 35 -9.34 -12.05 12.50
C CYS A 35 -10.40 -12.05 11.40
N ASP A 36 -10.80 -13.23 10.90
CA ASP A 36 -11.82 -13.44 9.87
C ASP A 36 -11.56 -12.76 8.50
N VAL A 37 -10.39 -12.15 8.30
CA VAL A 37 -10.01 -11.53 7.02
C VAL A 37 -9.79 -12.59 5.94
N ARG A 38 -10.32 -12.34 4.73
CA ARG A 38 -10.22 -13.28 3.60
C ARG A 38 -8.80 -13.37 3.03
N LYS A 39 -8.42 -14.57 2.58
CA LYS A 39 -7.19 -14.83 1.83
C LYS A 39 -7.22 -14.00 0.53
N GLY A 40 -6.17 -13.21 0.27
CA GLY A 40 -6.06 -12.42 -0.97
C GLY A 40 -6.75 -11.05 -0.99
N THR A 41 -7.18 -10.50 0.16
CA THR A 41 -7.67 -9.11 0.23
C THR A 41 -6.62 -8.08 -0.22
N SER A 42 -5.34 -8.41 -0.08
CA SER A 42 -4.20 -7.56 -0.49
C SER A 42 -3.74 -7.78 -1.94
N THR A 43 -4.65 -8.06 -2.89
CA THR A 43 -4.24 -8.25 -4.30
C THR A 43 -4.42 -7.00 -5.17
N ARG A 44 -5.16 -5.99 -4.71
CA ARG A 44 -5.20 -4.72 -5.44
C ARG A 44 -3.87 -4.02 -5.23
N LYS A 45 -3.11 -3.82 -6.31
CA LYS A 45 -2.05 -2.80 -6.33
C LYS A 45 -2.68 -1.52 -5.77
N PRO A 46 -2.15 -0.90 -4.71
CA PRO A 46 -2.56 0.44 -4.36
C PRO A 46 -2.28 1.29 -5.59
N ARG A 47 -3.36 1.67 -6.30
CA ARG A 47 -3.29 2.66 -7.37
C ARG A 47 -3.18 4.00 -6.66
N LEU A 48 -1.99 4.30 -6.16
CA LEU A 48 -1.71 5.63 -5.64
C LEU A 48 -1.90 6.62 -6.78
N ASN A 49 -2.77 7.60 -6.56
CA ASN A 49 -2.96 8.66 -7.53
C ASN A 49 -1.66 9.49 -7.57
N SER A 50 -0.94 9.44 -8.69
CA SER A 50 0.32 10.16 -8.88
C SER A 50 0.19 11.66 -8.55
N GLN A 51 -0.98 12.24 -8.83
CA GLN A 51 -1.24 13.65 -8.57
C GLN A 51 -1.32 13.97 -7.07
N LEU A 52 -1.83 13.05 -6.25
CA LEU A 52 -1.86 13.22 -4.80
C LEU A 52 -0.45 13.13 -4.20
N VAL A 53 0.38 12.23 -4.73
CA VAL A 53 1.79 12.11 -4.32
C VAL A 53 2.55 13.39 -4.63
N ALA A 54 2.39 13.92 -5.86
CA ALA A 54 3.02 15.18 -6.24
C ALA A 54 2.58 16.36 -5.36
N GLN A 55 1.30 16.41 -4.97
CA GLN A 55 0.77 17.47 -4.12
C GLN A 55 1.33 17.44 -2.69
N GLN A 56 1.53 16.25 -2.10
CA GLN A 56 2.18 16.11 -0.80
C GLN A 56 3.65 16.52 -0.84
N VAL A 57 4.39 16.15 -1.88
CA VAL A 57 5.80 16.56 -2.04
C VAL A 57 5.91 18.08 -2.20
N ALA A 58 5.02 18.70 -2.99
CA ALA A 58 5.01 20.15 -3.15
C ALA A 58 4.71 20.89 -1.84
N GLN A 59 3.84 20.33 -0.97
CA GLN A 59 3.56 20.91 0.35
C GLN A 59 4.75 20.83 1.31
N GLN A 60 5.56 19.76 1.25
CA GLN A 60 6.75 19.63 2.10
C GLN A 60 7.85 20.64 1.76
N PHE A 61 7.93 21.07 0.50
CA PHE A 61 8.97 22.00 0.03
C PHE A 61 8.47 23.44 -0.15
N ASN A 62 7.25 23.76 0.28
CA ASN A 62 6.72 25.11 0.07
C ASN A 62 7.45 26.10 1.02
N PRO A 63 8.26 27.04 0.51
CA PRO A 63 8.91 28.03 1.36
C PRO A 63 7.85 28.94 1.99
N PRO A 64 8.07 29.45 3.22
CA PRO A 64 7.15 30.40 3.84
C PRO A 64 7.01 31.62 2.92
N GLN A 65 5.79 31.83 2.42
CA GLN A 65 5.52 32.95 1.52
C GLN A 65 5.74 34.27 2.29
N PRO A 66 6.50 35.23 1.73
CA PRO A 66 6.63 36.54 2.33
C PRO A 66 5.25 37.20 2.35
N LYS A 67 4.79 37.56 3.54
CA LYS A 67 3.49 38.22 3.77
C LYS A 67 3.49 39.53 2.96
N PRO A 68 2.49 39.78 2.09
CA PRO A 68 2.44 41.06 1.38
C PRO A 68 2.35 42.18 2.41
N PRO A 69 3.10 43.29 2.22
CA PRO A 69 3.04 44.40 3.16
C PRO A 69 1.61 44.93 3.17
N LYS A 70 1.02 44.99 4.37
CA LYS A 70 -0.22 45.74 4.57
C LYS A 70 0.10 47.18 4.15
N ARG A 71 -0.51 47.66 3.07
CA ARG A 71 -0.55 49.09 2.78
C ARG A 71 -1.33 49.73 3.93
N GLU A 72 -0.60 50.26 4.91
CA GLU A 72 -1.16 51.22 5.85
C GLU A 72 -1.64 52.43 5.05
N ARG A 73 -2.89 52.82 5.32
CA ARG A 73 -3.58 53.97 4.76
C ARG A 73 -3.71 55.02 5.84
#